data_AF-A0A349BLL9-F1
#
_entry.id   AF-A0A349BLL9-F1
#
_cell.length_a   1.000
_cell.length_b   1.000
_cell.length_c   1.000
_cell.angle_alpha   90.00
_cell.angle_beta   90.00
_cell.angle_gamma   90.00
#
_symmetry.space_group_name_H-M   'P 1'
#
loop_
_entity.id
_entity.type
_entity.pdbx_description
1 polymer ?
#
loop_
_entity_poly.entity_id
_entity_poly.type
_entity_poly.pdbx_seq_one_letter_code
_entity_poly.pdbx_strand_id
1 'polypeptide(L)'
;MVFSEWVCKEVMEPVTHRHYVFSIPKILRTYFRYSRRLLSGLSRCAYETVKEMMQAVLEDNTVVPGMIVAIQTFGSNDIHWHPHLHCLVTNGCFDKDGTFHPMDIIG
;
A
#
# COMPACT_ATOMS: atom_id res chain seq x y z
N MET A 1 13.08 19.81 -5.96
CA MET A 1 12.86 18.65 -5.08
C MET A 1 12.10 17.60 -5.87
N VAL A 2 12.68 16.41 -6.02
CA VAL A 2 12.02 15.28 -6.72
C VAL A 2 11.02 14.62 -5.75
N PHE A 3 9.98 13.97 -6.26
CA PHE A 3 8.93 13.33 -5.43
C PHE A 3 9.50 12.46 -4.30
N SER A 4 10.50 11.63 -4.59
CA SER A 4 11.16 10.78 -3.60
C SER A 4 11.84 11.58 -2.49
N GLU A 5 12.50 12.67 -2.83
CA GLU A 5 13.16 13.55 -1.86
C GLU A 5 12.15 14.22 -0.93
N TRP A 6 11.02 14.68 -1.48
CA TRP A 6 9.93 15.25 -0.69
C TRP A 6 9.31 14.21 0.24
N VAL A 7 9.02 13.00 -0.26
CA VAL A 7 8.49 11.90 0.56
C VAL A 7 9.41 11.59 1.74
N CYS A 8 10.71 11.44 1.49
CA CYS A 8 11.67 11.13 2.54
C CYS A 8 11.84 12.25 3.57
N LYS A 9 11.61 13.51 3.20
CA LYS A 9 11.83 14.67 4.08
C LYS A 9 10.58 15.10 4.85
N GLU A 10 9.41 15.04 4.21
CA GLU A 10 8.20 15.73 4.68
C GLU A 10 7.05 14.77 5.01
N VAL A 11 7.12 13.49 4.59
CA VAL A 11 6.01 12.55 4.68
C VAL A 11 6.34 11.31 5.51
N MET A 12 7.56 10.79 5.39
CA MET A 12 7.94 9.55 6.08
C MET A 12 8.31 9.79 7.53
N GLU A 13 7.62 9.08 8.43
CA GLU A 13 8.03 8.94 9.82
C GLU A 13 9.26 8.03 9.94
N PRO A 14 10.16 8.23 10.92
CA PRO A 14 11.37 7.43 11.11
C PRO A 14 11.06 6.08 11.79
N VAL A 15 10.13 5.30 11.21
CA VAL A 15 9.73 3.97 11.66
C VAL A 15 10.16 2.89 10.66
N THR A 16 10.13 1.63 11.08
CA THR A 16 10.35 0.52 10.14
C THR A 16 9.23 0.49 9.09
N HIS A 17 9.59 0.27 7.83
CA HIS A 17 8.64 0.13 6.73
C HIS A 17 8.80 -1.24 6.04
N ARG A 18 7.76 -1.68 5.33
CA ARG A 18 7.76 -2.84 4.45
C ARG A 18 7.28 -2.47 3.05
N HIS A 19 7.81 -3.18 2.07
CA HIS A 19 7.34 -3.10 0.70
C HIS A 19 6.37 -4.24 0.42
N TYR A 20 5.11 -3.90 0.14
CA TYR A 20 4.10 -4.84 -0.33
C TYR A 20 3.86 -4.67 -1.83
N VAL A 21 3.62 -5.79 -2.51
CA VAL A 21 3.20 -5.80 -3.91
C VAL A 21 1.84 -6.47 -4.02
N PHE A 22 0.84 -5.72 -4.48
CA PHE A 22 -0.50 -6.26 -4.76
C PHE A 22 -0.67 -6.45 -6.25
N SER A 23 -1.12 -7.64 -6.65
CA SER A 23 -1.50 -7.92 -8.04
C SER A 23 -2.95 -8.36 -8.10
N ILE A 24 -3.58 -8.18 -9.27
CA ILE A 24 -4.95 -8.63 -9.48
C ILE A 24 -5.02 -9.87 -10.38
N PRO A 25 -6.05 -10.73 -10.18
CA PRO A 25 -6.34 -11.85 -11.06
C PRO A 25 -6.37 -11.45 -12.54
N LYS A 26 -5.81 -12.31 -13.41
CA LYS A 26 -5.67 -12.02 -14.85
C LYS A 26 -7.00 -11.64 -15.52
N ILE A 27 -8.10 -12.31 -15.13
CA ILE A 27 -9.45 -12.05 -15.65
C ILE A 27 -9.93 -10.62 -15.38
N LEU A 28 -9.49 -9.99 -14.28
CA LEU A 28 -9.91 -8.64 -13.91
C LEU A 28 -9.13 -7.55 -14.68
N ARG A 29 -7.93 -7.86 -15.18
CA ARG A 29 -7.02 -6.88 -15.80
C ARG A 29 -7.65 -6.15 -16.98
N THR A 30 -8.45 -6.84 -17.79
CA THR A 30 -9.14 -6.25 -18.94
C THR A 30 -10.09 -5.12 -18.54
N TYR A 31 -10.83 -5.26 -17.44
CA TYR A 31 -11.72 -4.19 -16.95
C TYR A 31 -10.95 -2.95 -16.53
N PHE A 32 -9.79 -3.13 -15.89
CA PHE A 32 -8.90 -2.04 -15.48
C PHE A 32 -8.26 -1.32 -16.68
N ARG A 33 -8.09 -2.01 -17.81
CA ARG A 33 -7.60 -1.40 -19.06
C ARG A 33 -8.61 -0.39 -19.61
N TYR A 34 -9.89 -0.76 -19.60
CA TYR A 34 -10.96 0.06 -20.18
C TYR A 34 -11.55 1.08 -19.19
N SER A 35 -11.38 0.88 -17.88
CA SER A 35 -11.87 1.80 -16.85
C SER A 35 -10.75 2.18 -15.88
N ARG A 36 -10.04 3.27 -16.17
CA ARG A 36 -8.93 3.76 -15.33
C ARG A 36 -9.37 4.25 -13.95
N ARG A 37 -10.66 4.54 -13.74
CA ARG A 37 -11.23 4.85 -12.41
C ARG A 37 -11.10 3.68 -11.44
N LEU A 38 -10.99 2.44 -11.93
CA LEU A 38 -10.79 1.28 -11.09
C LEU A 38 -9.40 1.28 -10.41
N LEU A 39 -8.40 1.98 -10.99
CA LEU A 39 -7.05 2.03 -10.44
C LEU A 39 -7.00 2.72 -9.06
N SER A 40 -7.74 3.82 -8.88
CA SER A 40 -7.84 4.46 -7.56
C SER A 40 -8.61 3.59 -6.56
N GLY A 41 -9.65 2.88 -7.04
CA GLY A 41 -10.36 1.88 -6.25
C GLY A 41 -9.43 0.76 -5.77
N LEU A 42 -8.52 0.29 -6.62
CA LEU A 42 -7.54 -0.74 -6.28
C LEU A 42 -6.54 -0.26 -5.21
N SER A 43 -6.04 0.98 -5.32
CA SER A 43 -5.20 1.56 -4.25
C SER A 43 -5.92 1.63 -2.92
N ARG A 44 -7.20 2.02 -2.93
CA ARG A 44 -8.03 2.04 -1.71
C ARG A 44 -8.24 0.63 -1.16
N CYS A 45 -8.58 -0.35 -2.01
CA CYS A 45 -8.75 -1.73 -1.56
C CYS A 45 -7.48 -2.28 -0.91
N ALA A 46 -6.30 -1.99 -1.48
CA ALA A 46 -5.04 -2.40 -0.89
C ALA A 46 -4.78 -1.76 0.48
N TYR A 47 -5.07 -0.46 0.63
CA TYR A 47 -4.98 0.21 1.93
C TYR A 47 -5.91 -0.40 2.97
N GLU A 48 -7.20 -0.58 2.64
CA GLU A 48 -8.17 -1.18 3.57
C GLU A 48 -7.75 -2.61 3.94
N THR A 49 -7.25 -3.40 2.98
CA THR A 49 -6.74 -4.77 3.23
C THR A 49 -5.60 -4.78 4.24
N VAL A 50 -4.62 -3.88 4.07
CA VAL A 50 -3.47 -3.76 4.99
C VAL A 50 -3.94 -3.31 6.37
N LYS A 51 -4.82 -2.30 6.42
CA LYS A 51 -5.37 -1.78 7.68
C LYS A 51 -6.10 -2.88 8.44
N GLU A 52 -7.04 -3.58 7.80
CA GLU A 52 -7.80 -4.67 8.41
C GLU A 52 -6.88 -5.78 8.93
N MET A 53 -5.86 -6.17 8.15
CA MET A 53 -4.87 -7.17 8.57
C MET A 53 -4.10 -6.72 9.81
N MET A 54 -3.58 -5.50 9.84
CA MET A 54 -2.79 -5.01 10.97
C MET A 54 -3.64 -4.78 12.23
N GLN A 55 -4.86 -4.27 12.07
CA GLN A 55 -5.82 -4.13 13.17
C GLN A 55 -6.18 -5.49 13.78
N ALA A 56 -6.31 -6.53 12.94
CA ALA A 56 -6.56 -7.88 13.43
C ALA A 56 -5.35 -8.46 14.19
N VAL A 57 -4.12 -8.20 13.73
CA VAL A 57 -2.90 -8.69 14.40
C VAL A 57 -2.63 -7.94 15.72
N LEU A 58 -2.88 -6.63 15.76
CA LEU A 58 -2.70 -5.81 16.96
C LEU A 58 -3.89 -5.88 17.93
N GLU A 59 -4.96 -6.59 17.56
CA GLU A 59 -6.22 -6.66 18.32
C GLU A 59 -6.82 -5.28 18.67
N ASP A 60 -6.59 -4.28 17.79
CA ASP A 60 -7.05 -2.89 17.96
C ASP A 60 -7.59 -2.37 16.62
N ASN A 61 -8.87 -2.00 16.59
CA ASN A 61 -9.54 -1.51 15.38
C ASN A 61 -9.46 0.02 15.20
N THR A 62 -8.78 0.72 16.11
CA THR A 62 -8.65 2.18 16.12
C THR A 62 -7.32 2.64 15.54
N VAL A 63 -6.31 1.78 15.52
CA VAL A 63 -4.98 2.08 14.98
C VAL A 63 -4.98 2.04 13.44
N VAL A 64 -4.12 2.85 12.81
CA VAL A 64 -4.04 2.96 11.35
C VAL A 64 -2.59 2.90 10.84
N PRO A 65 -2.32 2.21 9.71
CA PRO A 65 -0.99 2.21 9.11
C PRO A 65 -0.78 3.45 8.24
N GLY A 66 0.49 3.86 8.11
CA GLY A 66 0.93 4.75 7.05
C GLY A 66 1.20 3.97 5.76
N MET A 67 0.78 4.48 4.60
CA MET A 67 0.94 3.80 3.32
C MET A 67 1.07 4.77 2.14
N ILE A 68 2.10 4.58 1.32
CA ILE A 68 2.26 5.23 0.01
C ILE A 68 2.05 4.17 -1.06
N VAL A 69 1.15 4.46 -2.02
CA VAL A 69 0.80 3.53 -3.10
C VAL A 69 1.23 4.10 -4.45
N ALA A 70 2.10 3.36 -5.15
CA ALA A 70 2.47 3.61 -6.53
C ALA A 70 1.83 2.55 -7.44
N ILE A 71 0.99 3.00 -8.37
CA ILE A 71 0.30 2.12 -9.33
C ILE A 71 1.18 1.94 -10.56
N GLN A 72 1.41 0.69 -10.97
CA GLN A 72 2.10 0.35 -12.22
C GLN A 72 1.16 -0.48 -13.10
N THR A 73 1.15 -0.18 -14.40
CA THR A 73 0.23 -0.83 -15.38
C THR A 73 0.94 -1.72 -16.40
N PHE A 74 2.27 -1.69 -16.42
CA PHE A 74 3.11 -2.48 -17.32
C PHE A 74 3.72 -3.67 -16.56
N GLY A 75 3.76 -4.85 -17.18
CA GLY A 75 4.49 -6.01 -16.64
C GLY A 75 5.92 -6.11 -17.19
N SER A 76 6.65 -7.17 -16.83
CA SER A 76 8.05 -7.41 -17.23
C SER A 76 8.27 -7.52 -18.74
N ASN A 77 7.22 -7.82 -19.51
CA ASN A 77 7.21 -7.79 -20.97
C ASN A 77 6.12 -6.80 -21.39
N ASP A 78 6.50 -5.68 -22.01
CA ASP A 78 5.71 -4.47 -22.34
C ASP A 78 4.41 -4.70 -23.15
N ILE A 79 4.09 -5.95 -23.48
CA ILE A 79 2.96 -6.36 -24.31
C ILE A 79 1.69 -6.61 -23.47
N HIS A 80 1.81 -6.92 -22.17
CA HIS A 80 0.66 -7.33 -21.35
C HIS A 80 0.29 -6.26 -20.31
N TRP A 81 -0.96 -5.78 -20.40
CA TRP A 81 -1.55 -4.93 -19.38
C TRP A 81 -1.59 -5.66 -18.02
N HIS A 82 -0.86 -5.14 -17.05
CA HIS A 82 -0.70 -5.74 -15.73
C HIS A 82 -0.74 -4.68 -14.63
N PRO A 83 -1.94 -4.25 -14.21
CA PRO A 83 -2.10 -3.37 -13.07
C PRO A 83 -1.65 -4.10 -11.80
N HIS A 84 -0.69 -3.50 -11.11
CA HIS A 84 -0.19 -3.92 -9.82
C HIS A 84 0.23 -2.69 -9.00
N LEU A 85 0.31 -2.86 -7.69
CA LEU A 85 0.63 -1.79 -6.76
C LEU A 85 1.96 -2.09 -6.09
N HIS A 86 2.83 -1.08 -6.01
CA HIS A 86 3.95 -1.05 -5.10
C HIS A 86 3.58 -0.17 -3.91
N CYS A 87 3.66 -0.75 -2.72
CA CYS A 87 3.21 -0.07 -1.52
C CYS A 87 4.33 -0.01 -0.49
N LEU A 88 4.74 1.19 -0.12
CA LEU A 88 5.58 1.42 1.05
C LEU A 88 4.64 1.59 2.24
N VAL A 89 4.73 0.70 3.22
CA VAL A 89 3.79 0.63 4.35
C VAL A 89 4.60 0.68 5.64
N THR A 90 4.13 1.39 6.66
CA THR A 90 4.74 1.30 8.00
C THR A 90 4.60 -0.12 8.55
N ASN A 91 5.65 -0.66 9.17
CA ASN A 91 5.63 -1.98 9.80
C ASN A 91 4.95 -1.92 11.18
N GLY A 92 3.70 -1.50 11.20
CA GLY A 92 2.97 -1.14 12.40
C GLY A 92 1.94 -0.07 12.11
N CYS A 93 1.20 0.31 13.14
CA CYS A 93 0.13 1.30 13.07
C CYS A 93 0.32 2.43 14.08
N PHE A 94 -0.30 3.57 13.82
CA PHE A 94 -0.37 4.70 14.75
C PHE A 94 -1.73 4.71 15.44
N ASP A 95 -1.74 5.02 16.73
CA ASP A 95 -2.98 5.34 17.45
C ASP A 95 -3.38 6.82 17.25
N LYS A 96 -4.50 7.20 17.88
CA LYS A 96 -5.05 8.56 17.83
C LYS A 96 -4.11 9.63 18.41
N ASP A 97 -3.19 9.24 19.28
CA ASP A 97 -2.24 10.14 19.94
C ASP A 97 -0.93 10.23 19.14
N GLY A 98 -0.83 9.51 18.02
CA GLY A 98 0.34 9.46 17.15
C GLY A 98 1.42 8.49 17.63
N THR A 99 1.14 7.65 18.64
CA THR A 99 2.10 6.65 19.10
C THR A 99 2.16 5.50 18.12
N PHE A 100 3.38 5.09 17.76
CA PHE A 100 3.61 3.98 16.84
C PHE A 100 3.64 2.63 17.56
N HIS A 101 2.80 1.70 17.12
CA HIS A 101 2.70 0.32 17.58
C HIS A 101 3.30 -0.61 16.52
N PRO A 102 4.54 -1.11 16.72
CA PRO A 102 5.22 -1.94 15.73
C PRO A 102 4.54 -3.31 15.59
N MET A 103 4.52 -3.83 14.37
CA MET A 103 4.18 -5.22 14.09
C MET A 103 5.42 -6.09 14.19
N ASP A 104 5.30 -7.23 14.85
CA ASP A 104 6.36 -8.23 14.92
C ASP A 104 6.80 -8.68 13.52
N ILE A 105 8.08 -9.00 13.40
CA ILE A 105 8.59 -9.57 12.16
C ILE A 105 8.15 -11.02 12.07
N ILE A 106 7.00 -11.26 11.44
CA ILE A 106 6.69 -12.60 10.93
C ILE A 106 7.69 -12.86 9.80
N GLY A 107 8.71 -13.66 10.14
CA GLY A 107 9.73 -14.19 9.23
C GLY A 107 9.40 -15.62 8.82
#